data_AF-A0A818JI57-F1
#
_entry.id   AF-A0A818JI57-F1
#
_cell.length_a   1.000
_cell.length_b   1.000
_cell.length_c   1.000
_cell.angle_alpha   90.00
_cell.angle_beta   90.00
_cell.angle_gamma   90.00
#
_symmetry.space_group_name_H-M   'P 1'
#
loop_
_entity.id
_entity.type
_entity.pdbx_description
1 polymer ?
#
loop_
_entity_poly.entity_id
_entity_poly.type
_entity_poly.pdbx_seq_one_letter_code
_entity_poly.pdbx_strand_id
1 'polypeptide(L)'
;MSRSESDSKSDSSPKHLQYCDRPEWSDVVPIEQDDGPNAVFWEHRRLIVEISGHSSNELSFIASIIKLDSKNYHAWQYRQWVLKTYVLWSDELQYVDHLLQEDIRNNSAWNQCYFVIAHTTGFKDDIIERELGYVEKRIELCPDNESAWNYLRGIARLLLASLTDQRIWNFCRDSYENNFLKDDFNSQQ
;
A
#
# COMPACT_ATOMS: atom_id res chain seq x y z
N MET A 1 -34.57 59.34 18.16
CA MET A 1 -34.65 59.20 19.63
C MET A 1 -35.86 58.30 19.86
N SER A 2 -35.78 57.07 20.36
CA SER A 2 -34.89 56.52 21.37
C SER A 2 -34.69 55.02 21.17
N ARG A 3 -33.57 54.54 21.70
CA ARG A 3 -33.07 53.17 21.77
C ARG A 3 -33.59 52.50 23.05
N SER A 4 -33.42 51.16 23.12
CA SER A 4 -33.57 50.24 24.27
C SER A 4 -34.96 49.59 24.43
N GLU A 5 -35.11 48.29 24.69
CA GLU A 5 -34.20 47.20 25.09
C GLU A 5 -34.65 45.91 24.38
N SER A 6 -33.71 45.17 23.78
CA SER A 6 -33.93 43.79 23.35
C SER A 6 -33.35 42.87 24.42
N ASP A 7 -34.22 42.21 25.18
CA ASP A 7 -33.84 41.20 26.16
C ASP A 7 -33.02 40.08 25.49
N SER A 8 -31.78 39.96 25.94
CA SER A 8 -30.89 38.85 25.63
C SER A 8 -31.45 37.57 26.26
N LYS A 9 -32.09 36.72 25.44
CA LYS A 9 -32.41 35.34 25.82
C LYS A 9 -31.09 34.60 26.09
N SER A 10 -30.89 34.20 27.35
CA SER A 10 -29.84 33.29 27.76
C SER A 10 -30.01 31.96 27.01
N ASP A 11 -29.03 31.60 26.20
CA ASP A 11 -28.96 30.29 25.55
C ASP A 11 -28.72 29.21 26.62
N SER A 12 -29.81 28.57 27.04
CA SER A 12 -29.80 27.47 28.02
C SER A 12 -29.63 26.11 27.34
N SER A 13 -28.78 26.04 26.31
CA SER A 13 -28.37 24.77 25.74
C SER A 13 -27.45 24.04 26.73
N PRO A 14 -27.70 22.77 27.08
CA PRO A 14 -26.84 22.04 28.01
C PRO A 14 -25.41 22.00 27.45
N LYS A 15 -24.44 22.47 28.25
CA LYS A 15 -23.03 22.42 27.89
C LYS A 15 -22.64 20.96 27.62
N HIS A 16 -22.35 20.65 26.37
CA HIS A 16 -21.86 19.32 26.00
C HIS A 16 -20.48 19.12 26.63
N LEU A 17 -20.40 18.31 27.70
CA LEU A 17 -19.14 17.95 28.35
C LEU A 17 -18.29 17.12 27.38
N GLN A 18 -17.00 17.46 27.24
CA GLN A 18 -16.05 16.60 26.54
C GLN A 18 -15.90 15.28 27.27
N TYR A 19 -15.55 14.20 26.56
CA TYR A 19 -15.43 12.86 27.16
C TYR A 19 -14.42 12.81 28.31
N CYS A 20 -13.34 13.60 28.24
CA CYS A 20 -12.34 13.70 29.31
C CYS A 20 -12.88 14.33 30.61
N ASP A 21 -13.96 15.10 30.54
CA ASP A 21 -14.57 15.79 31.68
C ASP A 21 -15.72 15.00 32.31
N ARG A 22 -16.01 13.80 31.79
CA ARG A 22 -17.12 12.95 32.21
C ARG A 22 -16.66 11.96 33.29
N PRO A 23 -17.29 11.93 34.48
CA PRO A 23 -16.91 11.02 35.56
C PRO A 23 -16.92 9.55 35.15
N GLU A 24 -17.83 9.16 34.25
CA GLU A 24 -17.95 7.80 33.72
C GLU A 24 -16.82 7.37 32.77
N TRP A 25 -15.91 8.29 32.40
CA TRP A 25 -14.70 8.03 31.60
C TRP A 25 -13.40 8.30 32.38
N SER A 26 -13.48 8.48 33.70
CA SER A 26 -12.34 8.83 34.56
C SER A 26 -11.26 7.73 34.64
N ASP A 27 -11.61 6.50 34.28
CA ASP A 27 -10.71 5.34 34.20
C ASP A 27 -10.08 5.16 32.82
N VAL A 28 -10.49 5.95 31.82
CA VAL A 28 -9.96 5.88 30.45
C VAL A 28 -8.90 6.94 30.23
N VAL A 29 -7.69 6.52 29.87
CA VAL A 29 -6.64 7.43 29.41
C VAL A 29 -6.80 7.64 27.90
N PRO A 30 -7.02 8.90 27.43
CA PRO A 30 -7.02 9.18 26.01
C PRO A 30 -5.70 8.75 25.38
N ILE A 31 -5.77 7.95 24.33
CA ILE A 31 -4.62 7.56 23.53
C ILE A 31 -4.51 8.59 22.41
N GLU A 32 -3.35 9.25 22.31
CA GLU A 32 -3.07 10.12 21.18
C GLU A 32 -3.04 9.30 19.89
N GLN A 33 -3.70 9.81 18.86
CA GLN A 33 -3.64 9.22 17.53
C GLN A 33 -2.23 9.48 16.96
N ASP A 34 -1.39 8.46 16.92
CA ASP A 34 -0.07 8.52 16.28
C ASP A 34 -0.21 8.25 14.78
N ASP A 35 -0.45 9.33 14.02
CA ASP A 35 -0.52 9.27 12.56
C ASP A 35 0.88 9.31 11.90
N GLY A 36 1.95 9.31 12.70
CA GLY A 36 3.32 9.49 12.24
C GLY A 36 3.66 10.94 11.87
N PRO A 37 4.96 11.26 11.73
CA PRO A 37 5.46 12.65 11.73
C PRO A 37 5.05 13.52 10.53
N ASN A 38 4.28 13.02 9.55
CA ASN A 38 3.97 13.75 8.32
C ASN A 38 2.54 13.58 7.78
N ALA A 39 1.60 12.97 8.52
CA ALA A 39 0.25 12.72 8.01
C ALA A 39 -0.49 13.99 7.57
N VAL A 40 -0.38 15.07 8.36
CA VAL A 40 -0.98 16.38 8.07
C VAL A 40 -0.54 16.94 6.71
N PHE A 41 0.73 16.72 6.33
CA PHE A 41 1.24 17.18 5.03
C PHE A 41 0.49 16.50 3.87
N TRP A 42 0.29 15.18 3.94
CA TRP A 42 -0.37 14.42 2.88
C TRP A 42 -1.84 14.76 2.77
N GLU A 43 -2.53 14.96 3.89
CA GLU A 43 -3.92 15.42 3.90
C GLU A 43 -4.05 16.81 3.28
N HIS A 44 -3.18 17.75 3.66
CA HIS A 44 -3.21 19.10 3.11
C HIS A 44 -2.90 19.11 1.61
N ARG A 45 -1.90 18.34 1.17
CA ARG A 45 -1.55 18.21 -0.25
C ARG A 45 -2.71 17.61 -1.04
N ARG A 46 -3.34 16.56 -0.51
CA ARG A 46 -4.54 15.94 -1.10
C ARG A 46 -5.64 16.97 -1.31
N LEU A 47 -5.96 17.76 -0.29
CA LEU A 47 -6.97 18.82 -0.38
C LEU A 47 -6.64 19.86 -1.46
N ILE A 48 -5.38 20.31 -1.54
CA ILE A 48 -4.94 21.27 -2.56
C ILE A 48 -5.13 20.69 -3.97
N VAL A 49 -4.76 19.43 -4.19
CA VAL A 49 -4.89 18.76 -5.49
C VAL A 49 -6.37 18.54 -5.86
N GLU A 50 -7.21 18.19 -4.88
CA GLU A 50 -8.67 18.08 -5.07
C GLU A 50 -9.29 19.42 -5.47
N ILE A 51 -8.94 20.52 -4.79
CA ILE A 51 -9.47 21.86 -5.09
C ILE A 51 -8.94 22.38 -6.43
N SER A 52 -7.66 22.19 -6.69
CA SER A 52 -7.01 22.74 -7.90
C SER A 52 -7.32 21.93 -9.15
N GLY A 53 -7.63 20.64 -9.04
CA GLY A 53 -7.82 19.72 -10.17
C GLY A 53 -6.55 19.40 -10.96
N HIS A 54 -5.37 19.85 -10.52
CA HIS A 54 -4.10 19.67 -11.23
C HIS A 54 -3.31 18.47 -10.68
N SER A 55 -3.33 17.34 -11.39
CA SER A 55 -2.65 16.10 -10.96
C SER A 55 -1.40 15.72 -11.76
N SER A 56 -1.07 16.47 -12.82
CA SER A 56 -0.03 16.09 -13.80
C SER A 56 1.37 15.91 -13.21
N ASN A 57 1.70 16.59 -12.11
CA ASN A 57 3.01 16.53 -11.44
C ASN A 57 3.02 15.63 -10.20
N GLU A 58 1.90 15.02 -9.83
CA GLU A 58 1.82 14.30 -8.55
C GLU A 58 2.63 13.01 -8.60
N LEU A 59 2.55 12.23 -9.69
CA LEU A 59 3.30 10.98 -9.80
C LEU A 59 4.82 11.19 -9.78
N SER A 60 5.32 12.29 -10.35
CA SER A 60 6.75 12.62 -10.34
C SER A 60 7.20 13.15 -8.97
N PHE A 61 6.38 13.99 -8.32
CA PHE A 61 6.60 14.41 -6.94
C PHE A 61 6.69 13.18 -6.02
N ILE A 62 5.71 12.28 -6.07
CA ILE A 62 5.69 11.07 -5.27
C ILE A 62 6.90 10.18 -5.53
N ALA A 63 7.28 10.00 -6.82
CA ALA A 63 8.45 9.22 -7.18
C ALA A 63 9.74 9.77 -6.54
N SER A 64 9.86 11.11 -6.42
CA SER A 64 11.01 11.72 -5.73
C SER A 64 11.03 11.39 -4.23
N ILE A 65 9.87 11.28 -3.58
CA ILE A 65 9.76 10.89 -2.17
C ILE A 65 10.08 9.41 -1.99
N ILE A 66 9.52 8.52 -2.84
CA ILE A 66 9.78 7.08 -2.81
C ILE A 66 11.27 6.77 -3.08
N LYS A 67 11.93 7.57 -3.92
CA LYS A 67 13.37 7.44 -4.14
C LYS A 67 14.21 7.73 -2.89
N LEU A 68 13.76 8.65 -2.04
CA LEU A 68 14.42 8.99 -0.77
C LEU A 68 14.08 7.97 0.32
N ASP A 69 12.83 7.53 0.38
CA ASP A 69 12.35 6.51 1.31
C ASP A 69 11.36 5.59 0.60
N SER A 70 11.86 4.44 0.16
CA SER A 70 11.08 3.46 -0.60
C SER A 70 9.97 2.80 0.23
N LYS A 71 10.02 2.95 1.56
CA LYS A 71 9.06 2.38 2.50
C LYS A 71 8.06 3.42 3.02
N ASN A 72 8.11 4.67 2.54
CA ASN A 72 7.21 5.73 2.98
C ASN A 72 5.74 5.37 2.72
N TYR A 73 5.06 4.92 3.76
CA TYR A 73 3.68 4.43 3.68
C TYR A 73 2.73 5.50 3.13
N HIS A 74 2.83 6.74 3.61
CA HIS A 74 1.95 7.81 3.17
C HIS A 74 2.16 8.18 1.70
N ALA A 75 3.40 8.15 1.21
CA ALA A 75 3.68 8.40 -0.20
C ALA A 75 3.04 7.34 -1.11
N TRP A 76 3.12 6.06 -0.72
CA TRP A 76 2.45 4.97 -1.44
C TRP A 76 0.93 5.07 -1.37
N GLN A 77 0.37 5.35 -0.20
CA GLN A 77 -1.07 5.54 -0.02
C GLN A 77 -1.59 6.72 -0.87
N TYR A 78 -0.84 7.83 -0.88
CA TYR A 78 -1.15 8.99 -1.70
C TYR A 78 -1.02 8.68 -3.19
N ARG A 79 -0.01 7.91 -3.61
CA ARG A 79 0.13 7.43 -5.00
C ARG A 79 -1.10 6.67 -5.46
N GLN A 80 -1.55 5.70 -4.66
CA GLN A 80 -2.74 4.91 -4.96
C GLN A 80 -3.99 5.79 -5.07
N TRP A 81 -4.12 6.81 -4.21
CA TRP A 81 -5.21 7.78 -4.31
C TRP A 81 -5.13 8.58 -5.63
N VAL A 82 -3.97 9.15 -5.98
CA VAL A 82 -3.78 9.90 -7.24
C VAL A 82 -4.13 9.04 -8.45
N LEU A 83 -3.62 7.80 -8.51
CA LEU A 83 -3.86 6.87 -9.62
C LEU A 83 -5.36 6.59 -9.80
N LYS A 84 -6.09 6.34 -8.71
CA LYS A 84 -7.54 6.08 -8.75
C LYS A 84 -8.34 7.32 -9.13
N THR A 85 -8.05 8.45 -8.51
CA THR A 85 -8.82 9.69 -8.68
C THR A 85 -8.67 10.26 -10.10
N TYR A 86 -7.48 10.16 -10.68
CA TYR A 86 -7.16 10.75 -11.98
C TYR A 86 -6.94 9.73 -13.10
N VAL A 87 -7.14 8.43 -12.81
CA VAL A 87 -7.07 7.32 -13.79
C VAL A 87 -5.70 7.27 -14.51
N LEU A 88 -4.62 7.46 -13.77
CA LEU A 88 -3.25 7.62 -14.31
C LEU A 88 -2.47 6.29 -14.34
N TRP A 89 -3.04 5.25 -14.94
CA TRP A 89 -2.52 3.88 -14.82
C TRP A 89 -1.44 3.48 -15.83
N SER A 90 -1.29 4.20 -16.95
CA SER A 90 -0.54 3.78 -18.15
C SER A 90 0.88 3.30 -17.87
N ASP A 91 1.60 4.02 -17.01
CA ASP A 91 3.03 3.82 -16.78
C ASP A 91 3.33 3.20 -15.41
N GLU A 92 2.29 2.87 -14.63
CA GLU A 92 2.48 2.48 -13.24
C GLU A 92 3.13 1.11 -13.09
N LEU A 93 2.77 0.12 -13.94
CA LEU A 93 3.46 -1.18 -13.94
C LEU A 93 4.92 -1.05 -14.37
N GLN A 94 5.23 -0.16 -15.31
CA GLN A 94 6.62 0.10 -15.72
C GLN A 94 7.42 0.76 -14.59
N TYR A 95 6.81 1.70 -13.87
CA TYR A 95 7.41 2.32 -12.70
C TYR A 95 7.70 1.29 -11.60
N VAL A 96 6.75 0.41 -11.30
CA VAL A 96 6.93 -0.66 -10.31
C VAL A 96 8.01 -1.67 -10.75
N ASP A 97 8.03 -2.04 -12.03
CA ASP A 97 9.06 -2.93 -12.59
C ASP A 97 10.46 -2.32 -12.41
N HIS A 98 10.63 -1.03 -12.69
CA HIS A 98 11.89 -0.31 -12.45
C HIS A 98 12.32 -0.34 -10.98
N LEU A 99 11.40 -0.09 -10.04
CA LEU A 99 11.72 -0.16 -8.61
C LEU A 99 12.13 -1.57 -8.17
N LEU A 100 11.52 -2.61 -8.75
CA LEU A 100 11.87 -4.00 -8.46
C LEU A 100 13.17 -4.45 -9.13
N GLN A 101 13.60 -3.78 -10.20
CA GLN A 101 14.94 -3.96 -10.77
C GLN A 101 16.01 -3.32 -9.88
N GLU A 102 15.72 -2.17 -9.25
CA GLU A 102 16.63 -1.51 -8.30
C GLU A 102 16.71 -2.25 -6.95
N ASP A 103 15.56 -2.66 -6.41
CA ASP A 103 15.45 -3.43 -5.18
C ASP A 103 14.34 -4.48 -5.28
N ILE A 104 14.73 -5.72 -5.59
CA ILE A 104 13.82 -6.85 -5.70
C ILE A 104 13.10 -7.17 -4.39
N ARG A 105 13.66 -6.77 -3.23
CA ARG A 105 13.08 -7.00 -1.90
C ARG A 105 12.14 -5.87 -1.46
N ASN A 106 11.87 -4.89 -2.33
CA ASN A 106 10.96 -3.79 -2.02
C ASN A 106 9.51 -4.26 -1.92
N ASN A 107 9.06 -4.54 -0.69
CA ASN A 107 7.70 -5.01 -0.42
C ASN A 107 6.61 -4.05 -0.89
N SER A 108 6.84 -2.74 -0.80
CA SER A 108 5.86 -1.73 -1.23
C SER A 108 5.65 -1.77 -2.75
N ALA A 109 6.71 -2.00 -3.53
CA ALA A 109 6.63 -2.16 -4.97
C ALA A 109 5.87 -3.45 -5.36
N TRP A 110 6.12 -4.57 -4.68
CA TRP A 110 5.34 -5.80 -4.87
C TRP A 110 3.85 -5.61 -4.57
N ASN A 111 3.54 -4.94 -3.45
CA ASN A 111 2.16 -4.59 -3.10
C ASN A 111 1.52 -3.66 -4.14
N GLN A 112 2.29 -2.70 -4.67
CA GLN A 112 1.81 -1.81 -5.72
C GLN A 112 1.52 -2.57 -7.02
N CYS A 113 2.34 -3.56 -7.40
CA CYS A 113 2.06 -4.41 -8.56
C CYS A 113 0.66 -5.07 -8.45
N TYR A 114 0.40 -5.70 -7.29
CA TYR A 114 -0.90 -6.32 -7.02
C TYR A 114 -2.04 -5.30 -7.10
N PHE A 115 -1.85 -4.14 -6.46
CA PHE A 115 -2.84 -3.06 -6.45
C PHE A 115 -3.20 -2.59 -7.86
N VAL A 116 -2.20 -2.36 -8.72
CA VAL A 116 -2.41 -1.86 -10.08
C VAL A 116 -3.20 -2.87 -10.90
N ILE A 117 -2.82 -4.15 -10.85
CA ILE A 117 -3.52 -5.20 -11.58
C ILE A 117 -4.96 -5.32 -11.10
N ALA A 118 -5.19 -5.31 -9.78
CA ALA A 118 -6.52 -5.39 -9.19
C ALA A 118 -7.46 -4.26 -9.65
N HIS A 119 -6.93 -3.07 -9.97
CA HIS A 119 -7.71 -1.90 -10.37
C HIS A 119 -7.68 -1.60 -11.87
N THR A 120 -6.98 -2.40 -12.67
CA THR A 120 -6.86 -2.19 -14.13
C THR A 120 -7.35 -3.41 -14.91
N THR A 121 -6.50 -4.41 -15.13
CA THR A 121 -6.82 -5.59 -15.94
C THR A 121 -7.64 -6.61 -15.16
N GLY A 122 -7.59 -6.56 -13.83
CA GLY A 122 -8.02 -7.63 -12.95
C GLY A 122 -7.12 -8.87 -13.08
N PHE A 123 -7.46 -9.91 -12.32
CA PHE A 123 -6.75 -11.19 -12.32
C PHE A 123 -7.52 -12.21 -13.19
N LYS A 124 -7.51 -11.98 -14.50
CA LYS A 124 -7.97 -12.96 -15.49
C LYS A 124 -6.90 -14.04 -15.71
N ASP A 125 -7.29 -15.19 -16.24
CA ASP A 125 -6.38 -16.33 -16.41
C ASP A 125 -5.08 -15.99 -17.16
N ASP A 126 -5.16 -15.19 -18.23
CA ASP A 126 -4.00 -14.75 -19.00
C ASP A 126 -3.08 -13.81 -18.21
N ILE A 127 -3.66 -12.95 -17.37
CA ILE A 127 -2.92 -12.05 -16.49
C ILE A 127 -2.28 -12.84 -15.34
N ILE A 128 -3.00 -13.79 -14.75
CA ILE A 128 -2.46 -14.65 -13.69
C ILE A 128 -1.27 -15.43 -14.22
N GLU A 129 -1.39 -16.05 -15.40
CA GLU A 129 -0.31 -16.80 -16.04
C GLU A 129 0.94 -15.92 -16.28
N ARG A 130 0.72 -14.69 -16.79
CA ARG A 130 1.80 -13.70 -16.94
C ARG A 130 2.47 -13.38 -15.60
N GLU A 131 1.67 -13.13 -14.56
CA GLU A 131 2.17 -12.77 -13.23
C GLU A 131 2.90 -13.92 -12.53
N LEU A 132 2.45 -15.16 -12.72
CA LEU A 132 3.18 -16.35 -12.26
C LEU A 132 4.57 -16.41 -12.88
N GLY A 133 4.66 -16.30 -14.21
CA GLY A 133 5.97 -16.27 -14.88
C GLY A 133 6.84 -15.06 -14.47
N TYR A 134 6.23 -13.93 -14.14
CA TYR A 134 6.93 -12.73 -13.66
C TYR A 134 7.53 -12.91 -12.26
N VAL A 135 6.78 -13.50 -11.33
CA VAL A 135 7.24 -13.72 -9.95
C VAL A 135 8.20 -14.90 -9.84
N GLU A 136 7.97 -15.99 -10.59
CA GLU A 136 8.87 -17.16 -10.63
C GLU A 136 10.29 -16.76 -11.03
N LYS A 137 10.44 -16.00 -12.13
CA LYS A 137 11.75 -15.48 -12.57
C LYS A 137 12.45 -14.62 -11.51
N ARG A 138 11.69 -13.89 -10.70
CA ARG A 138 12.24 -13.04 -9.63
C ARG A 138 12.64 -13.83 -8.40
N ILE A 139 11.91 -14.90 -8.08
CA ILE A 139 12.29 -15.85 -7.04
C ILE A 139 13.56 -16.60 -7.46
N GLU A 140 13.69 -17.00 -8.72
CA GLU A 140 14.92 -17.62 -9.23
C GLU A 140 16.15 -16.70 -9.06
N LEU A 141 15.98 -15.39 -9.22
CA LEU A 141 17.03 -14.39 -8.98
C LEU A 141 17.32 -14.17 -7.49
N CYS A 142 16.33 -14.34 -6.61
CA CYS A 142 16.44 -14.07 -5.18
C CYS A 142 15.54 -15.03 -4.36
N PRO A 143 15.98 -16.28 -4.14
CA PRO A 143 15.13 -17.34 -3.59
C PRO A 143 14.68 -17.13 -2.15
N ASP A 144 15.39 -16.30 -1.38
CA ASP A 144 15.10 -15.93 0.01
C ASP A 144 14.21 -14.67 0.13
N ASN A 145 13.73 -14.12 -0.99
CA ASN A 145 12.91 -12.91 -1.00
C ASN A 145 11.47 -13.16 -0.55
N GLU A 146 11.19 -12.90 0.73
CA GLU A 146 9.87 -13.06 1.32
C GLU A 146 8.76 -12.28 0.58
N SER A 147 9.05 -11.07 0.08
CA SER A 147 8.05 -10.26 -0.63
C SER A 147 7.60 -10.90 -1.95
N ALA A 148 8.53 -11.50 -2.71
CA ALA A 148 8.20 -12.21 -3.93
C ALA A 148 7.37 -13.48 -3.64
N TRP A 149 7.73 -14.25 -2.60
CA TRP A 149 6.95 -15.40 -2.15
C TRP A 149 5.55 -15.03 -1.67
N ASN A 150 5.42 -13.92 -0.93
CA ASN A 150 4.12 -13.40 -0.50
C ASN A 150 3.25 -12.96 -1.68
N TYR A 151 3.85 -12.35 -2.71
CA TYR A 151 3.16 -12.03 -3.96
C TYR A 151 2.68 -13.30 -4.68
N LEU A 152 3.57 -14.29 -4.88
CA LEU A 152 3.22 -15.59 -5.47
C LEU A 152 2.06 -16.25 -4.72
N ARG A 153 2.10 -16.27 -3.39
CA ARG A 153 1.01 -16.80 -2.55
C ARG A 153 -0.30 -16.06 -2.78
N GLY A 154 -0.25 -14.72 -2.94
CA GLY A 154 -1.40 -13.89 -3.27
C GLY A 154 -2.03 -14.30 -4.61
N ILE A 155 -1.22 -14.41 -5.67
CA ILE A 155 -1.67 -14.83 -7.00
C ILE A 155 -2.20 -16.27 -6.99
N ALA A 156 -1.49 -17.20 -6.35
CA ALA A 156 -1.89 -18.59 -6.21
C ALA A 156 -3.24 -18.78 -5.50
N ARG A 157 -3.59 -17.88 -4.57
CA ARG A 157 -4.90 -17.88 -3.90
C ARG A 157 -6.04 -17.47 -4.82
N LEU A 158 -5.78 -16.73 -5.88
CA LEU A 158 -6.81 -16.41 -6.87
C LEU A 158 -7.14 -17.65 -7.72
N LEU A 159 -6.18 -18.58 -7.84
CA LEU A 159 -6.37 -19.90 -8.44
C LEU A 159 -7.01 -20.91 -7.48
N LEU A 160 -7.16 -20.60 -6.19
CA LEU A 160 -7.67 -21.53 -5.14
C LEU A 160 -9.15 -21.89 -5.24
N ALA A 161 -9.85 -21.47 -6.29
CA ALA A 161 -11.08 -22.13 -6.71
C ALA A 161 -10.83 -23.50 -7.39
N SER A 162 -9.56 -23.87 -7.68
CA SER A 162 -9.22 -25.08 -8.43
C SER A 162 -7.96 -25.85 -7.99
N LEU A 163 -7.28 -25.52 -6.87
CA LEU A 163 -5.92 -26.04 -6.60
C LEU A 163 -5.78 -27.58 -6.55
N THR A 164 -5.38 -28.09 -7.72
CA THR A 164 -4.35 -29.10 -7.97
C THR A 164 -3.43 -28.58 -9.08
N ASP A 165 -2.92 -27.35 -8.98
CA ASP A 165 -1.97 -26.85 -9.98
C ASP A 165 -0.56 -27.40 -9.69
N GLN A 166 -0.22 -28.47 -10.40
CA GLN A 166 1.06 -29.16 -10.32
C GLN A 166 2.25 -28.22 -10.56
N ARG A 167 2.07 -27.10 -11.28
CA ARG A 167 3.14 -26.13 -11.55
C ARG A 167 3.66 -25.49 -10.27
N ILE A 168 2.77 -24.91 -9.44
CA ILE A 168 3.19 -24.19 -8.23
C ILE A 168 3.86 -25.16 -7.26
N TRP A 169 3.31 -26.37 -7.16
CA TRP A 169 3.91 -27.43 -6.34
C TRP A 169 5.32 -27.80 -6.80
N ASN A 170 5.49 -28.05 -8.12
CA ASN A 170 6.79 -28.33 -8.69
C ASN A 170 7.76 -27.16 -8.49
N PHE A 171 7.33 -25.93 -8.76
CA PHE A 171 8.16 -24.74 -8.62
C PHE A 171 8.68 -24.56 -7.18
N CYS A 172 7.81 -24.71 -6.17
CA CYS A 172 8.22 -24.64 -4.76
C CYS A 172 9.25 -25.72 -4.40
N ARG A 173 9.01 -26.98 -4.82
CA ARG A 173 9.94 -28.09 -4.57
C ARG A 173 11.29 -27.83 -5.25
N ASP A 174 11.27 -27.52 -6.54
CA ASP A 174 12.47 -27.36 -7.36
C ASP A 174 13.28 -26.14 -6.88
N SER A 175 12.60 -25.06 -6.44
CA SER A 175 13.25 -23.90 -5.81
C SER A 175 13.95 -24.27 -4.50
N TYR A 176 13.33 -25.11 -3.67
CA TYR A 176 13.95 -25.56 -2.42
C TYR A 176 15.18 -26.44 -2.68
N GLU A 177 15.04 -27.43 -3.55
CA GLU A 177 16.12 -28.37 -3.90
C GLU A 177 17.33 -27.66 -4.50
N ASN A 178 17.11 -26.69 -5.38
CA ASN A 178 18.20 -26.01 -6.07
C ASN A 178 18.94 -24.97 -5.21
N ASN A 179 18.25 -24.31 -4.28
CA ASN A 179 18.80 -23.16 -3.56
C ASN A 179 19.14 -23.43 -2.10
N PHE A 180 18.60 -24.50 -1.50
CA PHE A 180 18.80 -24.75 -0.06
C PHE A 180 19.39 -26.13 0.23
N LEU A 181 19.21 -27.13 -0.66
CA LEU A 181 19.79 -28.47 -0.45
C LEU A 181 21.17 -28.65 -1.11
N LYS A 182 21.53 -27.86 -2.13
CA LYS A 182 22.85 -27.96 -2.79
C LYS A 182 23.99 -27.35 -1.96
N ASP A 183 23.70 -26.34 -1.14
CA ASP A 183 24.71 -25.67 -0.31
C ASP A 183 25.14 -26.51 0.91
N ASP A 184 24.27 -27.39 1.41
CA ASP A 184 24.57 -28.30 2.52
C ASP A 184 25.57 -29.42 2.16
N PHE A 185 25.67 -29.79 0.88
CA PHE A 185 26.61 -30.83 0.42
C PHE A 185 28.02 -30.28 0.13
N ASN A 186 28.14 -29.01 -0.26
CA ASN A 186 29.44 -28.38 -0.57
C ASN A 186 30.13 -27.75 0.64
N SER A 187 29.44 -27.63 1.79
CA SER A 187 29.99 -27.11 3.04
C SER A 187 30.51 -28.20 3.99
N GLN A 188 30.51 -29.47 3.54
CA GLN A 188 31.07 -30.63 4.26
C GLN A 188 32.26 -31.30 3.54
N GLN A 189 32.86 -30.66 2.53
CA GLN A 189 34.13 -31.07 1.90
C GLN A 189 35.17 -29.96 2.03
#